data_AF-A0A2E8TS13-F1
#
_entry.id   AF-A0A2E8TS13-F1
#
_cell.length_a   1.000
_cell.length_b   1.000
_cell.length_c   1.000
_cell.angle_alpha   90.00
_cell.angle_beta   90.00
_cell.angle_gamma   90.00
#
_symmetry.space_group_name_H-M   'P 1'
#
loop_
_entity.id
_entity.type
_entity.pdbx_description
1 polymer ?
#
loop_
_entity_poly.entity_id
_entity_poly.type
_entity_poly.pdbx_seq_one_letter_code
_entity_poly.pdbx_strand_id
1 'polypeptide(L)'
;MEWTRVNVQSDDDSIEDSSDFEDLKIGLDTNAESMHESFLKSMPHLSEVQERHILVVSEIESRALSSTVSSLGDFLSEFGGEWSESEIRVPLEAEIREGVVVDSKDEDGGQLVRIISPERFGGLLRSFRLPEGRRIVGASWEGEILSIKVD
;
A
#
# COMPACT_ATOMS: atom_id res chain seq x y z
N MET A 1 -11.96 -1.21 -16.61
CA MET A 1 -11.71 0.07 -15.91
C MET A 1 -10.35 0.01 -15.22
N GLU A 2 -9.74 1.16 -15.01
CA GLU A 2 -8.41 1.31 -14.40
C GLU A 2 -8.52 1.45 -12.87
N TRP A 3 -7.43 1.17 -12.14
CA TRP A 3 -7.38 1.36 -10.69
C TRP A 3 -7.31 2.86 -10.34
N THR A 4 -8.08 3.28 -9.35
CA THR A 4 -8.14 4.66 -8.84
C THR A 4 -7.61 4.71 -7.41
N ARG A 5 -6.62 5.57 -7.17
CA ARG A 5 -6.02 5.75 -5.85
C ARG A 5 -6.97 6.46 -4.89
N VAL A 6 -7.10 5.93 -3.68
CA VAL A 6 -7.82 6.53 -2.56
C VAL A 6 -6.81 7.16 -1.62
N ASN A 7 -6.97 8.46 -1.32
CA ASN A 7 -6.07 9.15 -0.42
C ASN A 7 -6.27 8.65 1.01
N VAL A 8 -5.18 8.24 1.67
CA VAL A 8 -5.21 7.80 3.07
C VAL A 8 -4.75 8.96 3.94
N GLN A 9 -5.65 9.50 4.76
CA GLN A 9 -5.34 10.60 5.68
C GLN A 9 -4.68 10.04 6.95
N SER A 10 -3.68 10.74 7.49
CA SER A 10 -3.07 10.39 8.77
C SER A 10 -3.50 11.40 9.84
N ASP A 11 -3.80 10.92 11.06
CA ASP A 11 -4.18 11.79 12.19
C ASP A 11 -3.03 12.72 12.64
N ASP A 12 -1.79 12.44 12.21
CA ASP A 12 -0.57 13.19 12.54
C ASP A 12 -0.29 14.37 11.60
N ASP A 13 -1.29 14.92 10.90
CA ASP A 13 -1.10 16.10 10.03
C ASP A 13 -1.07 17.42 10.85
N SER A 14 -0.46 17.38 12.03
CA SER A 14 -0.41 18.47 13.00
C SER A 14 0.88 18.48 13.83
N ILE A 15 2.04 18.46 13.19
CA ILE A 15 3.26 19.00 13.81
C ILE A 15 4.02 19.84 12.78
N GLU A 16 4.08 21.13 13.08
CA GLU A 16 4.90 22.13 12.41
C GLU A 16 6.39 21.74 12.38
N ASP A 17 7.02 22.14 11.29
CA ASP A 17 8.45 22.37 11.10
C ASP A 17 9.24 22.59 12.42
N SER A 18 10.15 21.66 12.72
CA SER A 18 11.35 22.01 13.45
C SER A 18 12.53 21.18 12.97
N SER A 19 13.33 21.83 12.13
CA SER A 19 14.78 21.65 12.06
C SER A 19 15.39 21.30 13.42
N ASP A 20 16.03 20.13 13.56
CA ASP A 20 17.36 19.95 14.16
C ASP A 20 17.75 18.45 14.20
N PHE A 21 18.18 17.91 13.05
CA PHE A 21 18.98 16.67 13.00
C PHE A 21 20.11 16.85 11.98
N GLU A 22 20.79 17.98 12.04
CA GLU A 22 22.14 18.11 11.51
C GLU A 22 23.11 17.62 12.59
N ASP A 23 24.10 16.82 12.20
CA ASP A 23 25.09 16.15 13.06
C ASP A 23 24.58 15.01 13.95
N LEU A 24 24.55 13.79 13.39
CA LEU A 24 25.25 12.59 13.91
C LEU A 24 24.68 11.31 13.27
N LYS A 25 25.21 10.90 12.10
CA LYS A 25 25.42 9.50 11.65
C LYS A 25 25.62 9.40 10.13
N ILE A 26 26.68 10.03 9.62
CA ILE A 26 27.27 9.61 8.34
C ILE A 26 27.92 8.25 8.59
N GLY A 27 27.22 7.16 8.26
CA GLY A 27 27.85 5.83 8.21
C GLY A 27 26.92 4.61 8.28
N LEU A 28 25.68 4.73 8.74
CA LEU A 28 24.78 3.58 8.95
C LEU A 28 23.31 3.82 8.58
N ASP A 29 22.98 4.97 7.96
CA ASP A 29 21.60 5.35 7.63
C ASP A 29 21.22 5.06 6.17
N THR A 30 22.05 4.33 5.44
CA THR A 30 21.72 3.92 4.08
C THR A 30 20.78 2.73 4.15
N ASN A 31 19.49 2.98 4.00
CA ASN A 31 18.50 1.92 3.79
C ASN A 31 18.91 1.05 2.59
N ALA A 32 18.58 -0.24 2.63
CA ALA A 32 18.89 -1.21 1.57
C ALA A 32 18.37 -0.73 0.20
N GLU A 33 17.25 -0.01 0.19
CA GLU A 33 16.69 0.68 -0.99
C GLU A 33 17.68 1.67 -1.61
N SER A 34 18.25 2.59 -0.82
CA SER A 34 19.22 3.58 -1.31
C SER A 34 20.53 2.93 -1.78
N MET A 35 20.97 1.85 -1.12
CA MET A 35 22.10 1.04 -1.62
C MET A 35 21.77 0.35 -2.94
N HIS A 36 20.56 -0.18 -3.08
CA HIS A 36 20.12 -0.84 -4.31
C HIS A 36 19.97 0.16 -5.46
N GLU A 37 19.38 1.32 -5.20
CA GLU A 37 19.18 2.37 -6.20
C GLU A 37 20.53 2.91 -6.71
N SER A 38 21.49 3.14 -5.82
CA SER A 38 22.85 3.54 -6.19
C SER A 38 23.59 2.45 -6.97
N PHE A 39 23.42 1.17 -6.60
CA PHE A 39 23.95 0.04 -7.36
C PHE A 39 23.38 -0.02 -8.78
N LEU A 40 22.06 0.12 -8.95
CA LEU A 40 21.41 0.13 -10.27
C LEU A 40 21.87 1.32 -11.12
N LYS A 41 22.01 2.51 -10.53
CA LYS A 41 22.52 3.73 -11.20
C LYS A 41 23.97 3.60 -11.66
N SER A 42 24.78 2.75 -11.01
CA SER A 42 26.20 2.55 -11.35
C SER A 42 26.46 1.71 -12.61
N MET A 43 25.42 1.09 -13.20
CA MET A 43 25.55 0.18 -14.35
C MET A 43 24.78 0.68 -15.59
N PRO A 44 25.18 1.83 -16.19
CA PRO A 44 24.47 2.42 -17.32
C PRO A 44 24.48 1.56 -18.60
N HIS A 45 25.39 0.59 -18.70
CA HIS A 45 25.44 -0.35 -19.83
C HIS A 45 24.38 -1.46 -19.72
N LEU A 46 23.68 -1.58 -18.60
CA LEU A 46 22.62 -2.58 -18.37
C LEU A 46 21.21 -1.98 -18.38
N SER A 47 21.03 -0.71 -18.75
CA SER A 47 19.72 -0.04 -18.73
C SER A 47 18.64 -0.80 -19.52
N GLU A 48 19.02 -1.40 -20.65
CA GLU A 48 18.10 -2.21 -21.47
C GLU A 48 17.68 -3.52 -20.76
N VAL A 49 18.56 -4.10 -19.96
CA VAL A 49 18.26 -5.29 -19.13
C VAL A 49 17.43 -4.88 -17.92
N GLN A 50 17.72 -3.73 -17.30
CA GLN A 50 16.94 -3.18 -16.20
C GLN A 50 15.50 -2.88 -16.63
N GLU A 51 15.29 -2.26 -17.78
CA GLU A 51 13.96 -1.98 -18.31
C GLU A 51 13.18 -3.28 -18.57
N ARG A 52 13.81 -4.29 -19.19
CA ARG A 52 13.19 -5.61 -19.38
C ARG A 52 12.90 -6.33 -18.07
N HIS A 53 13.79 -6.22 -17.08
CA HIS A 53 13.57 -6.80 -15.77
C HIS A 53 12.37 -6.16 -15.07
N ILE A 54 12.28 -4.82 -15.08
CA ILE A 54 11.12 -4.09 -14.55
C ILE A 54 9.85 -4.56 -15.22
N LEU A 55 9.82 -4.65 -16.56
CA LEU A 55 8.64 -5.12 -17.29
C LEU A 55 8.23 -6.56 -16.91
N VAL A 56 9.20 -7.47 -16.76
CA VAL A 56 8.92 -8.87 -16.37
C VAL A 56 8.44 -8.96 -14.93
N VAL A 57 9.06 -8.21 -14.01
CA VAL A 57 8.62 -8.15 -12.61
C VAL A 57 7.21 -7.56 -12.54
N SER A 58 6.94 -6.45 -13.20
CA SER A 58 5.61 -5.83 -13.23
C SER A 58 4.53 -6.75 -13.84
N GLU A 59 4.86 -7.58 -14.82
CA GLU A 59 3.94 -8.59 -15.38
C GLU A 59 3.69 -9.74 -14.37
N ILE A 60 4.73 -10.20 -13.67
CA ILE A 60 4.61 -11.23 -12.63
C ILE A 60 3.80 -10.71 -11.45
N GLU A 61 4.07 -9.48 -11.01
CA GLU A 61 3.27 -8.77 -10.02
C GLU A 61 1.83 -8.66 -10.50
N SER A 62 1.57 -8.15 -11.70
CA SER A 62 0.21 -8.05 -12.25
C SER A 62 -0.54 -9.39 -12.22
N ARG A 63 0.15 -10.51 -12.48
CA ARG A 63 -0.42 -11.86 -12.40
C ARG A 63 -0.65 -12.33 -10.96
N ALA A 64 0.30 -12.10 -10.06
CA ALA A 64 0.15 -12.39 -8.63
C ALA A 64 -0.98 -11.55 -8.00
N LEU A 65 -1.10 -10.29 -8.42
CA LEU A 65 -2.15 -9.34 -8.04
C LEU A 65 -3.53 -9.73 -8.59
N SER A 66 -3.59 -10.49 -9.70
CA SER A 66 -4.85 -10.90 -10.32
C SER A 66 -5.49 -12.15 -9.69
N SER A 67 -4.74 -12.94 -8.92
CA SER A 67 -5.16 -14.30 -8.52
C SER A 67 -5.73 -14.43 -7.11
N THR A 68 -5.83 -13.35 -6.32
CA THR A 68 -6.24 -13.42 -4.90
C THR A 68 -7.22 -12.31 -4.49
N VAL A 69 -8.29 -12.14 -5.27
CA VAL A 69 -9.44 -11.37 -4.78
C VAL A 69 -10.19 -12.20 -3.76
N SER A 70 -10.02 -11.88 -2.48
CA SER A 70 -10.71 -12.52 -1.36
C SER A 70 -12.08 -11.89 -1.12
N SER A 71 -12.96 -12.58 -0.38
CA SER A 71 -14.13 -11.89 0.17
C SER A 71 -13.69 -10.91 1.26
N LEU A 72 -14.50 -9.88 1.52
CA LEU A 72 -14.26 -8.98 2.66
C LEU A 72 -14.16 -9.76 3.98
N GLY A 73 -14.99 -10.79 4.18
CA GLY A 73 -14.97 -11.59 5.41
C GLY A 73 -13.66 -12.37 5.61
N ASP A 74 -13.10 -12.93 4.53
CA ASP A 74 -11.80 -13.60 4.57
C ASP A 74 -10.69 -12.61 4.89
N PHE A 75 -10.71 -11.44 4.26
CA PHE A 75 -9.75 -10.36 4.52
C PHE A 75 -9.79 -9.91 5.99
N LEU A 76 -10.99 -9.65 6.53
CA LEU A 76 -11.12 -9.24 7.94
C LEU A 76 -10.69 -10.35 8.90
N SER A 77 -10.96 -11.61 8.56
CA SER A 77 -10.52 -12.76 9.38
C SER A 77 -9.00 -12.92 9.39
N GLU A 78 -8.32 -12.63 8.28
CA GLU A 78 -6.85 -12.71 8.16
C GLU A 78 -6.15 -11.63 9.00
N PHE A 79 -6.66 -10.39 8.97
CA PHE A 79 -6.03 -9.24 9.64
C PHE A 79 -6.69 -8.86 10.97
N GLY A 80 -7.67 -9.63 11.46
CA GLY A 80 -8.40 -9.30 12.68
C GLY A 80 -9.22 -8.02 12.59
N GLY A 81 -9.67 -7.66 11.39
CA GLY A 81 -10.46 -6.47 11.14
C GLY A 81 -11.94 -6.62 11.47
N GLU A 82 -12.64 -5.50 11.52
CA GLU A 82 -14.08 -5.40 11.72
C GLU A 82 -14.72 -4.59 10.59
N TRP A 83 -15.96 -4.93 10.25
CA TRP A 83 -16.80 -4.15 9.33
C TRP A 83 -18.06 -3.71 10.06
N SER A 84 -18.32 -2.41 10.02
CA SER A 84 -19.61 -1.78 10.26
C SER A 84 -20.19 -1.35 8.92
N GLU A 85 -21.52 -1.17 8.83
CA GLU A 85 -22.20 -0.83 7.57
C GLU A 85 -21.60 0.36 6.79
N SER A 86 -20.87 1.27 7.45
CA SER A 86 -20.24 2.45 6.85
C SER A 86 -18.72 2.48 6.96
N GLU A 87 -18.08 1.49 7.60
CA GLU A 87 -16.66 1.56 7.94
C GLU A 87 -16.01 0.18 8.09
N ILE A 88 -14.87 -0.02 7.44
CA ILE A 88 -13.96 -1.14 7.67
C ILE A 88 -12.82 -0.66 8.56
N ARG A 89 -12.47 -1.42 9.59
CA ARG A 89 -11.33 -1.12 10.45
C ARG A 89 -10.41 -2.33 10.48
N VAL A 90 -9.13 -2.12 10.15
CA VAL A 90 -8.14 -3.19 10.08
C VAL A 90 -6.95 -2.82 10.97
N PRO A 91 -6.62 -3.61 12.00
CA PRO A 91 -5.42 -3.37 12.79
C PRO A 91 -4.19 -3.75 11.96
N LEU A 92 -3.28 -2.79 11.81
CA LEU A 92 -2.06 -2.89 11.02
C LEU A 92 -0.90 -2.27 11.79
N GLU A 93 0.28 -2.87 11.71
CA GLU A 93 1.47 -2.39 12.42
C GLU A 93 1.79 -0.92 12.06
N ALA A 94 2.09 -0.09 13.05
CA ALA A 94 2.35 1.34 12.83
C ALA A 94 3.52 1.60 11.86
N GLU A 95 4.48 0.67 11.81
CA GLU A 95 5.70 0.76 10.99
C GLU A 95 5.41 0.65 9.48
N ILE A 96 4.25 0.12 9.09
CA ILE A 96 3.85 0.01 7.68
C ILE A 96 3.03 1.19 7.17
N ARG A 97 2.66 2.15 8.05
CA ARG A 97 1.82 3.30 7.66
C ARG A 97 2.43 4.10 6.51
N GLU A 98 3.74 4.33 6.55
CA GLU A 98 4.44 5.07 5.51
C GLU A 98 4.48 4.27 4.21
N GLY A 99 3.75 4.75 3.20
CA GLY A 99 3.74 4.15 1.86
C GLY A 99 2.68 3.07 1.64
N VAL A 100 1.76 2.84 2.59
CA VAL A 100 0.55 2.06 2.31
C VAL A 100 -0.34 2.82 1.32
N VAL A 101 -0.76 2.12 0.27
CA VAL A 101 -1.65 2.64 -0.77
C VAL A 101 -2.95 1.84 -0.76
N VAL A 102 -4.06 2.56 -0.80
CA VAL A 102 -5.38 1.97 -1.05
C VAL A 102 -5.82 2.37 -2.46
N ASP A 103 -6.08 1.38 -3.31
CA ASP A 103 -6.66 1.57 -4.63
C ASP A 103 -8.07 0.97 -4.69
N SER A 104 -8.91 1.51 -5.56
CA SER A 104 -10.24 0.98 -5.85
C SER A 104 -10.47 0.82 -7.35
N LYS A 105 -11.31 -0.14 -7.72
CA LYS A 105 -11.68 -0.40 -9.12
C LYS A 105 -13.12 -0.88 -9.18
N ASP A 106 -13.94 -0.25 -10.01
CA ASP A 106 -15.28 -0.74 -10.31
C ASP A 106 -15.22 -1.96 -11.24
N GLU A 107 -15.93 -3.03 -10.87
CA GLU A 107 -16.04 -4.27 -11.63
C GLU A 107 -17.51 -4.76 -11.65
N ASP A 108 -17.84 -5.63 -12.60
CA ASP A 108 -19.16 -6.25 -12.67
C ASP A 108 -19.43 -7.05 -11.38
N GLY A 109 -20.36 -6.55 -10.55
CA GLY A 109 -20.70 -7.15 -9.24
C GLY A 109 -20.18 -6.39 -8.01
N GLY A 110 -19.62 -5.18 -8.18
CA GLY A 110 -19.27 -4.30 -7.05
C GLY A 110 -17.89 -3.67 -7.19
N GLN A 111 -17.48 -2.92 -6.17
CA GLN A 111 -16.17 -2.28 -6.16
C GLN A 111 -15.11 -3.20 -5.53
N LEU A 112 -13.97 -3.34 -6.20
CA LEU A 112 -12.77 -3.97 -5.66
C LEU A 112 -11.92 -2.94 -4.94
N VAL A 113 -11.39 -3.31 -3.79
CA VAL A 113 -10.45 -2.52 -3.01
C VAL A 113 -9.16 -3.32 -2.88
N ARG A 114 -8.02 -2.65 -3.00
CA ARG A 114 -6.70 -3.25 -2.88
C ARG A 114 -5.83 -2.42 -1.96
N ILE A 115 -5.14 -3.09 -1.04
CA ILE A 115 -4.22 -2.47 -0.09
C ILE A 115 -2.81 -2.98 -0.39
N ILE A 116 -1.90 -2.05 -0.66
CA ILE A 116 -0.50 -2.32 -1.00
C ILE A 116 0.37 -1.75 0.10
N SER A 117 1.23 -2.57 0.71
CA SER A 117 2.28 -2.11 1.63
C SER A 117 3.62 -1.96 0.90
N PRO A 118 4.55 -1.15 1.45
CA PRO A 118 5.91 -1.05 0.94
C PRO A 118 6.65 -2.40 0.98
N GLU A 119 7.54 -2.62 0.01
CA GLU A 119 8.30 -3.87 -0.18
C GLU A 119 9.13 -4.32 1.05
N ARG A 120 9.46 -3.40 1.97
CA ARG A 120 10.15 -3.74 3.24
C ARG A 120 9.43 -4.83 4.04
N PHE A 121 8.13 -4.98 3.86
CA PHE A 121 7.29 -5.98 4.53
C PHE A 121 6.71 -7.05 3.58
N GLY A 122 7.32 -7.25 2.42
CA GLY A 122 6.97 -8.36 1.52
C GLY A 122 5.84 -8.08 0.52
N GLY A 123 5.45 -6.81 0.33
CA GLY A 123 4.72 -6.31 -0.84
C GLY A 123 3.32 -6.90 -1.09
N LEU A 124 2.30 -6.02 -1.05
CA LEU A 124 0.85 -6.29 -1.13
C LEU A 124 0.25 -6.97 0.12
N LEU A 125 -0.73 -6.29 0.75
CA LEU A 125 -1.57 -6.93 1.77
C LEU A 125 -2.57 -7.87 1.11
N ARG A 126 -3.63 -7.34 0.47
CA ARG A 126 -4.69 -8.11 -0.21
C ARG A 126 -5.53 -7.24 -1.13
N SER A 127 -6.26 -7.90 -2.03
CA SER A 127 -7.43 -7.34 -2.73
C SER A 127 -8.71 -8.01 -2.22
N PHE A 128 -9.78 -7.25 -2.03
CA PHE A 128 -11.08 -7.77 -1.62
C PHE A 128 -12.23 -7.05 -2.31
N ARG A 129 -13.39 -7.71 -2.38
CA ARG A 129 -14.62 -7.13 -2.95
C ARG A 129 -15.51 -6.54 -1.87
N LEU A 130 -15.98 -5.30 -2.09
CA LEU A 130 -17.00 -4.67 -1.25
C LEU A 130 -18.39 -5.28 -1.49
N PRO A 131 -19.30 -5.23 -0.50
CA PRO A 131 -20.69 -5.61 -0.69
C PRO A 131 -21.36 -4.85 -1.84
N GLU A 132 -22.38 -5.44 -2.47
CA GLU A 132 -23.08 -4.79 -3.57
C GLU A 132 -23.69 -3.45 -3.15
N GLY A 133 -23.58 -2.45 -4.03
CA GLY A 133 -24.09 -1.10 -3.79
C GLY A 133 -23.21 -0.22 -2.89
N ARG A 134 -22.10 -0.75 -2.36
CA ARG A 134 -21.16 -0.02 -1.50
C ARG A 134 -19.94 0.47 -2.25
N ARG A 135 -19.45 1.66 -1.88
CA ARG A 135 -18.26 2.31 -2.48
C ARG A 135 -17.38 2.93 -1.42
N ILE A 136 -16.08 2.81 -1.60
CA ILE A 136 -15.10 3.51 -0.80
C ILE A 136 -15.23 5.03 -1.05
N VAL A 137 -15.30 5.79 0.03
CA VAL A 137 -15.34 7.26 -0.01
C VAL A 137 -14.07 7.89 0.55
N GLY A 138 -13.30 7.14 1.33
CA GLY A 138 -12.02 7.58 1.86
C GLY A 138 -11.37 6.54 2.76
N ALA A 139 -10.13 6.79 3.13
CA ALA A 139 -9.39 6.00 4.10
C ALA A 139 -8.61 6.92 5.04
N SER A 140 -8.44 6.50 6.29
CA SER A 140 -7.69 7.24 7.31
C SER A 140 -7.01 6.30 8.29
N TRP A 141 -5.88 6.72 8.84
CA TRP A 141 -5.18 6.04 9.93
C TRP A 141 -5.62 6.59 11.29
N GLU A 142 -6.07 5.70 12.17
CA GLU A 142 -6.41 5.99 13.57
C GLU A 142 -5.46 5.19 14.47
N GLY A 143 -4.29 5.75 14.78
CA GLY A 143 -3.23 4.97 15.43
C GLY A 143 -2.90 3.73 14.59
N GLU A 144 -2.89 2.54 15.19
CA GLU A 144 -2.54 1.26 14.53
C GLU A 144 -3.70 0.67 13.71
N ILE A 145 -4.71 1.47 13.38
CA ILE A 145 -5.91 1.00 12.68
C ILE A 145 -6.04 1.77 11.37
N LEU A 146 -6.12 1.04 10.26
CA LEU A 146 -6.57 1.59 8.99
C LEU A 146 -8.10 1.56 8.96
N SER A 147 -8.70 2.74 9.01
CA SER A 147 -10.14 2.94 8.80
C SER A 147 -10.41 3.25 7.32
N ILE A 148 -11.36 2.54 6.73
CA ILE A 148 -11.82 2.73 5.35
C ILE A 148 -13.32 3.03 5.39
N LYS A 149 -13.70 4.22 4.97
CA LYS A 149 -15.09 4.67 4.94
C LYS A 149 -15.79 4.20 3.68
N VAL A 150 -17.01 3.71 3.85
CA VAL A 150 -17.81 3.11 2.78
C VAL A 150 -19.23 3.69 2.79
N ASP A 151 -19.74 4.06 1.61
CA ASP A 151 -21.11 4.53 1.38
C ASP A 151 -21.90 3.51 0.54
#